data_AF-A0A914ZSE5-F1
#
_entry.id   AF-A0A914ZSE5-F1
#
_cell.length_a   1.000
_cell.length_b   1.000
_cell.length_c   1.000
_cell.angle_alpha   90.00
_cell.angle_beta   90.00
_cell.angle_gamma   90.00
#
_symmetry.space_group_name_H-M   'P 1'
#
loop_
_entity.id
_entity.type
_entity.pdbx_description
1 polymer ?
#
loop_
_entity_poly.entity_id
_entity_poly.type
_entity_poly.pdbx_seq_one_letter_code
_entity_poly.pdbx_strand_id
1 'polypeptide(L)'
;VAGAGGSIFFGEKDLNLLPQLVDFETLKGDVGNAKVRLQQVIKSADVLKYQIKLKSGDIASLNRKIANITRRLSSLNNTKKDGMGRKLRGLLNAVKAHLVLLDVRLKKDECAEAPCQNGGTCVDLYNKFLCICPSSYEGAVCESRVDECALYEGTHAGCQNNGTCVNKPTGFQCICRKGYHGRLCQIKGTACEFSLDLCGSAGHCIPAPPVDDSSEPGYRCLCEWGYRSSTDKANPTCEDINECESNPCYPGSSCINLPGSFKCSGCPAGMTGNGINCFDIDECADSDAVTCSKDPLVQCINTIGSFTCAPCPPGYRGDGRICTKKDPCETAPCYPGAKCFNMGSSSLNEGGFRCECPRGMIGDGIGKEGCYRSNVTLCHSDTCYNQGTCQVISETEYLCHCEWGYAGKRCEYATACLNNICGGRGECIPKADASFECKCIRGYYGNKCQFEEDGCGGHSTNTSGVIKYPDWTWYHFGRNKSCEWTIVVNEPNKIIQITFTNFHLPSSGVDSVVCSRADANVTLRDGDSSNSPLVGVYCGHRGSSS
;
A
#
# COMPACT_ATOMS: atom_id res chain seq x y z
N VAL A 1 20.87 -3.73 11.81
CA VAL A 1 21.95 -3.44 12.77
C VAL A 1 22.19 -1.94 12.75
N ALA A 2 22.32 -1.35 13.94
CA ALA A 2 22.23 0.06 14.32
C ALA A 2 22.99 1.11 13.48
N GLY A 3 22.46 2.34 13.42
CA GLY A 3 23.23 3.53 13.03
C GLY A 3 22.41 4.82 12.81
N ALA A 4 22.29 5.61 13.88
CA ALA A 4 22.11 7.08 13.92
C ALA A 4 20.78 7.74 13.44
N GLY A 5 20.00 8.21 14.42
CA GLY A 5 19.50 9.59 14.51
C GLY A 5 18.48 10.08 13.48
N GLY A 6 17.18 9.86 13.76
CA GLY A 6 16.08 10.56 13.09
C GLY A 6 15.11 11.15 14.11
N SER A 7 15.33 12.40 14.49
CA SER A 7 14.31 13.24 15.13
C SER A 7 13.30 13.67 14.06
N ILE A 8 12.03 13.36 14.27
CA ILE A 8 10.93 13.82 13.42
C ILE A 8 10.72 15.32 13.71
N PHE A 9 11.10 16.18 12.77
CA PHE A 9 10.70 17.60 12.73
C PHE A 9 9.55 17.73 11.74
N PHE A 10 8.39 18.19 12.22
CA PHE A 10 7.35 18.75 11.35
C PHE A 10 7.86 20.11 10.86
N GLY A 11 8.22 20.18 9.57
CA GLY A 11 8.53 21.43 8.90
C GLY A 11 7.25 22.11 8.44
N GLU A 12 6.77 23.08 9.21
CA GLU A 12 5.85 24.10 8.71
C GLU A 12 6.51 24.85 7.54
N LYS A 13 5.90 24.80 6.35
CA LYS A 13 6.17 25.75 5.27
C LYS A 13 4.87 26.16 4.59
N ASP A 14 4.11 26.97 5.31
CA ASP A 14 3.20 27.95 4.72
C ASP A 14 3.21 29.20 5.60
N LEU A 15 4.24 30.02 5.45
CA LEU A 15 4.31 31.39 5.99
C LEU A 15 5.50 32.13 5.37
N ASN A 16 5.41 32.46 4.08
CA ASN A 16 6.31 33.46 3.47
C ASN A 16 5.51 34.44 2.61
N LEU A 17 4.72 35.26 3.31
CA LEU A 17 4.33 36.60 2.88
C LEU A 17 4.50 37.59 4.05
N LEU A 18 5.57 37.40 4.83
CA LEU A 18 5.99 38.38 5.83
C LEU A 18 7.12 39.24 5.23
N PRO A 19 7.07 40.57 5.38
CA PRO A 19 8.22 41.43 5.10
C PRO A 19 9.46 40.88 5.81
N GLN A 20 10.65 41.00 5.22
CA GLN A 20 11.87 40.47 5.84
C GLN A 20 12.02 41.03 7.27
N LEU A 21 12.53 40.22 8.20
CA LEU A 21 12.72 40.57 9.62
C LEU A 21 13.41 41.94 9.82
N VAL A 22 14.32 42.30 8.90
CA VAL A 22 15.04 43.57 8.89
C VAL A 22 14.10 44.77 8.66
N ASP A 23 13.09 44.64 7.80
CA ASP A 23 12.09 45.67 7.52
C ASP A 23 11.10 45.84 8.68
N PHE A 24 10.77 44.75 9.38
CA PHE A 24 9.89 44.80 10.54
C PHE A 24 10.58 45.42 11.76
N GLU A 25 11.88 45.18 11.94
CA GLU A 25 12.68 45.80 13.00
C GLU A 25 12.93 47.28 12.78
N THR A 26 13.17 47.72 11.53
CA THR A 26 13.27 49.15 11.20
C THR A 26 11.93 49.86 11.36
N LEU A 27 10.83 49.31 10.85
CA LEU A 27 9.48 49.86 11.07
C LEU A 27 9.10 49.91 12.56
N LYS A 28 9.45 48.88 13.34
CA LYS A 28 9.23 48.86 14.80
C LYS A 28 10.10 49.91 15.51
N GLY A 29 11.32 50.14 15.04
CA GLY A 29 12.21 51.20 15.50
C GLY A 29 11.64 52.59 15.22
N ASP A 30 11.15 52.83 14.02
CA ASP A 30 10.58 54.11 13.61
C ASP A 30 9.23 54.40 14.29
N VAL A 31 8.37 53.39 14.43
CA VAL A 31 7.13 53.48 15.22
C VAL A 31 7.45 53.70 16.71
N GLY A 32 8.51 53.06 17.23
CA GLY A 32 9.00 53.28 18.59
C GLY A 32 9.47 54.71 18.81
N ASN A 33 10.30 55.23 17.90
CA ASN A 33 10.80 56.61 17.95
C ASN A 33 9.68 57.64 17.77
N ALA A 34 8.73 57.40 16.87
CA ALA A 34 7.55 58.23 16.69
C ALA A 34 6.67 58.23 17.96
N LYS A 35 6.47 57.08 18.59
CA LYS A 35 5.74 56.95 19.86
C LYS A 35 6.43 57.70 21.00
N VAL A 36 7.76 57.63 21.10
CA VAL A 36 8.54 58.38 22.09
C VAL A 36 8.40 59.89 21.85
N ARG A 37 8.52 60.36 20.61
CA ARG A 37 8.33 61.78 20.26
C ARG A 37 6.90 62.25 20.55
N LEU A 38 5.88 61.45 20.23
CA LEU A 38 4.47 61.74 20.55
C LEU A 38 4.25 61.81 22.07
N GLN A 39 4.83 60.89 22.83
CA GLN A 39 4.77 60.91 24.29
C GLN A 39 5.49 62.14 24.88
N GLN A 40 6.54 62.63 24.22
CA GLN A 40 7.26 63.83 24.65
C GLN A 40 6.46 65.11 24.36
N VAL A 41 5.74 65.16 23.24
CA VAL A 41 4.79 66.23 22.92
C VAL A 41 3.59 66.21 23.87
N ILE A 42 3.02 65.02 24.16
CA ILE A 42 1.93 64.85 25.12
C ILE A 42 2.37 65.29 26.52
N LYS A 43 3.56 64.85 26.98
CA LYS A 43 4.11 65.32 28.27
C LYS A 43 4.34 66.83 28.29
N SER A 44 4.82 67.41 27.19
CA SER A 44 5.00 68.87 27.10
C SER A 44 3.65 69.60 27.14
N ALA A 45 2.62 69.06 26.49
CA ALA A 45 1.26 69.58 26.53
C ALA A 45 0.63 69.44 27.94
N ASP A 46 0.86 68.33 28.63
CA ASP A 46 0.40 68.12 30.02
C ASP A 46 1.10 69.08 31.00
N VAL A 47 2.40 69.33 30.82
CA VAL A 47 3.15 70.32 31.60
C VAL A 47 2.59 71.72 31.34
N LEU A 48 2.31 72.07 30.08
CA LEU A 48 1.67 73.34 29.72
C LEU A 48 0.26 73.45 30.33
N LYS A 49 -0.56 72.41 30.26
CA LYS A 49 -1.90 72.33 30.86
C LYS A 49 -1.84 72.51 32.38
N TYR A 50 -0.87 71.86 33.03
CA TYR A 50 -0.63 71.99 34.46
C TYR A 50 -0.16 73.40 34.82
N GLN A 51 0.75 74.00 34.04
CA GLN A 51 1.18 75.39 34.24
C GLN A 51 0.03 76.40 34.07
N ILE A 52 -0.86 76.18 33.10
CA ILE A 52 -2.06 77.02 32.90
C ILE A 52 -3.00 76.89 34.11
N LYS A 53 -3.21 75.66 34.62
CA LYS A 53 -4.03 75.40 35.81
C LYS A 53 -3.43 76.01 37.08
N LEU A 54 -2.11 75.94 37.25
CA LEU A 54 -1.39 76.60 38.33
C LEU A 54 -1.54 78.13 38.26
N LYS A 55 -1.37 78.72 37.07
CA LYS A 55 -1.58 80.17 36.87
C LYS A 55 -3.03 80.59 37.15
N SER A 56 -4.02 79.76 36.82
CA SER A 56 -5.42 79.99 37.24
C SER A 56 -5.57 79.97 38.77
N GLY A 57 -4.90 79.05 39.45
CA GLY A 57 -4.83 78.99 40.92
C GLY A 57 -4.15 80.22 41.55
N ASP A 58 -3.07 80.70 40.95
CA ASP A 58 -2.35 81.90 41.36
C ASP A 58 -3.21 83.16 41.18
N ILE A 59 -3.95 83.27 40.08
CA ILE A 59 -4.92 84.35 39.84
C ILE A 59 -6.02 84.32 40.91
N ALA A 60 -6.56 83.13 41.25
CA ALA A 60 -7.53 82.99 42.33
C ALA A 60 -6.94 83.39 43.70
N SER A 61 -5.69 83.05 43.97
CA SER A 61 -4.96 83.44 45.17
C SER A 61 -4.74 84.95 45.25
N LEU A 62 -4.35 85.57 44.13
CA LEU A 62 -4.17 87.01 44.00
C LEU A 62 -5.50 87.75 44.19
N ASN A 63 -6.60 87.22 43.64
CA ASN A 63 -7.95 87.73 43.87
C ASN A 63 -8.32 87.74 45.36
N ARG A 64 -7.97 86.68 46.12
CA ARG A 64 -8.17 86.65 47.58
C ARG A 64 -7.32 87.68 48.32
N LYS A 65 -6.05 87.84 47.94
CA LYS A 65 -5.15 88.86 48.52
C LYS A 65 -5.64 90.28 48.26
N ILE A 66 -6.06 90.56 47.03
CA ILE A 66 -6.66 91.85 46.63
C ILE A 66 -7.95 92.11 47.42
N ALA A 67 -8.82 91.10 47.60
CA ALA A 67 -10.01 91.24 48.42
C ALA A 67 -9.67 91.59 49.89
N ASN A 68 -8.62 91.00 50.45
CA ASN A 68 -8.15 91.31 51.81
C ASN A 68 -7.57 92.73 51.89
N ILE A 69 -6.73 93.15 50.92
CA ILE A 69 -6.21 94.52 50.83
C ILE A 69 -7.35 95.53 50.69
N THR A 70 -8.37 95.22 49.88
CA THR A 70 -9.58 96.04 49.73
C THR A 70 -10.34 96.17 51.05
N ARG A 71 -10.43 95.08 51.83
CA ARG A 71 -11.06 95.07 53.16
C ARG A 71 -10.28 95.92 54.18
N ARG A 72 -8.95 95.84 54.15
CA ARG A 72 -8.07 96.68 54.99
C ARG A 72 -8.10 98.16 54.58
N LEU A 73 -8.21 98.44 53.28
CA LEU A 73 -8.35 99.81 52.77
C LEU A 73 -9.73 100.42 53.05
N SER A 74 -10.77 99.60 53.18
CA SER A 74 -12.11 100.06 53.59
C SER A 74 -12.22 100.26 55.11
N SER A 75 -11.51 99.48 55.93
CA SER A 75 -11.41 99.74 57.38
C SER A 75 -10.59 100.97 57.75
N LEU A 76 -9.72 101.46 56.86
CA LEU A 76 -8.98 102.71 57.04
C LEU A 76 -9.86 103.97 56.84
N ASN A 77 -11.16 103.81 56.57
CA ASN A 77 -12.06 104.90 56.22
C ASN A 77 -12.86 105.48 57.40
N ASN A 78 -12.21 105.71 58.54
CA ASN A 78 -12.73 106.61 59.58
C ASN A 78 -11.76 107.70 60.01
N THR A 79 -10.57 107.81 59.40
CA THR A 79 -9.62 108.89 59.72
C THR A 79 -8.96 109.46 58.47
N LYS A 80 -9.39 110.68 58.11
CA LYS A 80 -8.78 111.66 57.18
C LYS A 80 -8.94 111.45 55.66
N LYS A 81 -9.23 112.58 55.02
CA LYS A 81 -9.78 112.80 53.68
C LYS A 81 -8.65 113.01 52.65
N ASP A 82 -7.66 112.11 52.59
CA ASP A 82 -6.49 112.30 51.73
C ASP A 82 -6.67 111.70 50.32
N GLY A 83 -6.41 112.48 49.27
CA GLY A 83 -6.64 112.11 47.85
C GLY A 83 -5.89 110.87 47.36
N MET A 84 -4.83 110.45 48.04
CA MET A 84 -4.02 109.28 47.70
C MET A 84 -4.79 107.95 47.84
N GLY A 85 -5.67 107.85 48.84
CA GLY A 85 -6.50 106.65 49.04
C GLY A 85 -7.52 106.43 47.91
N ARG A 86 -8.03 107.50 47.28
CA ARG A 86 -8.91 107.39 46.10
C ARG A 86 -8.16 106.87 44.88
N LYS A 87 -6.95 107.38 44.62
CA LYS A 87 -6.12 106.94 43.48
C LYS A 87 -5.69 105.48 43.62
N LEU A 88 -5.32 105.05 44.82
CA LEU A 88 -4.98 103.66 45.11
C LEU A 88 -6.18 102.71 44.94
N ARG A 89 -7.38 103.12 45.38
CA ARG A 89 -8.62 102.37 45.12
C ARG A 89 -8.94 102.26 43.62
N GLY A 90 -8.72 103.34 42.85
CA GLY A 90 -8.89 103.32 41.40
C GLY A 90 -7.96 102.33 40.70
N LEU A 91 -6.66 102.35 41.04
CA LEU A 91 -5.67 101.40 40.54
C LEU A 91 -6.00 99.95 40.94
N LEU A 92 -6.38 99.72 42.19
CA LEU A 92 -6.75 98.38 42.67
C LEU A 92 -7.99 97.82 41.95
N ASN A 93 -8.97 98.68 41.67
CA ASN A 93 -10.16 98.30 40.91
C ASN A 93 -9.83 97.99 39.44
N ALA A 94 -8.91 98.74 38.81
CA ALA A 94 -8.46 98.45 37.44
C ALA A 94 -7.70 97.11 37.37
N VAL A 95 -6.82 96.83 38.34
CA VAL A 95 -6.14 95.53 38.45
C VAL A 95 -7.14 94.40 38.67
N LYS A 96 -8.15 94.60 39.53
CA LYS A 96 -9.23 93.62 39.76
C LYS A 96 -10.01 93.33 38.47
N ALA A 97 -10.35 94.36 37.69
CA ALA A 97 -11.05 94.20 36.42
C ALA A 97 -10.23 93.39 35.40
N HIS A 98 -8.93 93.67 35.27
CA HIS A 98 -8.04 92.89 34.41
C HIS A 98 -7.91 91.44 34.84
N LEU A 99 -7.83 91.16 36.14
CA LEU A 99 -7.75 89.78 36.66
C LEU A 99 -9.03 88.99 36.41
N VAL A 100 -10.20 89.63 36.49
CA VAL A 100 -11.48 88.98 36.15
C VAL A 100 -11.53 88.61 34.67
N LEU A 101 -11.13 89.52 33.79
CA LEU A 101 -11.07 89.24 32.35
C LEU A 101 -10.09 88.12 32.01
N LEU A 102 -8.94 88.07 32.69
CA LEU A 102 -7.97 86.99 32.53
C LEU A 102 -8.52 85.64 33.02
N ASP A 103 -9.22 85.63 34.16
CA ASP A 103 -9.85 84.43 34.72
C ASP A 103 -10.95 83.86 33.81
N VAL A 104 -11.78 84.74 33.22
CA VAL A 104 -12.81 84.33 32.24
C VAL A 104 -12.18 83.73 30.99
N ARG A 105 -11.12 84.34 30.43
CA ARG A 105 -10.43 83.82 29.24
C ARG A 105 -9.67 82.51 29.49
N LEU A 106 -9.16 82.29 30.71
CA LEU A 106 -8.46 81.05 31.07
C LEU A 106 -9.40 79.88 31.38
N LYS A 107 -10.69 80.15 31.60
CA LYS A 107 -11.73 79.14 31.92
C LYS A 107 -12.69 78.88 30.76
N LYS A 108 -12.60 79.66 29.68
CA LYS A 108 -13.35 79.39 28.47
C LYS A 108 -12.85 78.06 27.89
N ASP A 109 -13.79 77.20 27.53
CA ASP A 109 -13.50 75.96 26.80
C ASP A 109 -13.75 76.25 25.32
N GLU A 110 -12.66 76.39 24.55
CA GLU A 110 -12.73 76.63 23.12
C GLU A 110 -13.25 75.41 22.33
N CYS A 111 -13.37 74.23 22.96
CA CYS A 111 -13.92 73.02 22.36
C CYS A 111 -15.43 72.82 22.60
N ALA A 112 -16.08 73.68 23.40
CA ALA A 112 -17.50 73.53 23.74
C ALA A 112 -18.45 73.54 22.52
N GLU A 113 -18.08 74.25 21.45
CA GLU A 113 -18.85 74.34 20.20
C GLU A 113 -18.46 73.26 19.16
N ALA A 114 -17.69 72.24 19.56
CA ALA A 114 -17.22 71.15 18.70
C ALA A 114 -16.66 71.61 17.34
N PRO A 115 -15.62 72.46 17.31
CA PRO A 115 -15.13 73.06 16.06
C PRO A 115 -14.48 72.07 15.08
N CYS A 116 -14.09 70.87 15.52
CA CYS A 116 -13.43 69.87 14.69
C CYS A 116 -14.45 69.02 13.91
N GLN A 117 -14.30 68.96 12.60
CA GLN A 117 -15.16 68.22 11.69
C GLN A 117 -14.65 66.77 11.48
N ASN A 118 -15.46 65.95 10.81
CA ASN A 118 -15.08 64.62 10.32
C ASN A 118 -14.49 63.66 11.38
N GLY A 119 -14.96 63.77 12.64
CA GLY A 119 -14.48 62.92 13.74
C GLY A 119 -13.13 63.34 14.33
N GLY A 120 -12.66 64.57 14.05
CA GLY A 120 -11.47 65.13 14.68
C GLY A 120 -11.63 65.33 16.18
N THR A 121 -10.54 65.12 16.93
CA THR A 121 -10.52 65.31 18.38
C THR A 121 -10.12 66.74 18.72
N CYS A 122 -10.96 67.46 19.46
CA CYS A 122 -10.68 68.83 19.89
C CYS A 122 -9.86 68.88 21.18
N VAL A 123 -8.81 69.70 21.18
CA VAL A 123 -7.99 70.01 22.35
C VAL A 123 -8.11 71.50 22.68
N ASP A 124 -8.60 71.77 23.88
CA ASP A 124 -8.79 73.12 24.43
C ASP A 124 -7.44 73.77 24.79
N LEU A 125 -7.22 75.02 24.36
CA LEU A 125 -5.99 75.78 24.56
C LEU A 125 -6.32 77.25 24.86
N TYR A 126 -5.37 78.01 25.42
CA TYR A 126 -5.61 79.41 25.76
C TYR A 126 -6.02 80.26 24.54
N ASN A 127 -7.29 80.68 24.50
CA ASN A 127 -7.89 81.55 23.48
C ASN A 127 -7.79 80.98 22.05
N LYS A 128 -7.64 79.66 21.90
CA LYS A 128 -7.61 78.91 20.63
C LYS A 128 -7.92 77.43 20.86
N PHE A 129 -8.21 76.68 19.81
CA PHE A 129 -8.33 75.21 19.88
C PHE A 129 -7.34 74.54 18.92
N LEU A 130 -7.09 73.25 19.12
CA LEU A 130 -6.35 72.40 18.20
C LEU A 130 -7.20 71.18 17.83
N CYS A 131 -7.43 70.98 16.53
CA CYS A 131 -8.07 69.77 16.02
C CYS A 131 -7.01 68.72 15.65
N ILE A 132 -7.13 67.52 16.22
CA ILE A 132 -6.35 66.36 15.82
C ILE A 132 -7.19 65.57 14.82
N CYS A 133 -6.80 65.64 13.55
CA CYS A 133 -7.56 65.03 12.45
C CYS A 133 -7.30 63.52 12.33
N PRO A 134 -8.32 62.72 11.95
CA PRO A 134 -8.13 61.33 11.54
C PRO A 134 -7.22 61.23 10.31
N SER A 135 -6.60 60.08 10.07
CA SER A 135 -5.60 59.86 9.01
C SER A 135 -6.05 60.19 7.58
N SER A 136 -7.35 60.32 7.33
CA SER A 136 -7.92 60.62 6.02
C SER A 136 -8.38 62.07 5.87
N TYR A 137 -8.19 62.92 6.87
CA TYR A 137 -8.59 64.33 6.86
C TYR A 137 -7.45 65.25 7.29
N GLU A 138 -7.42 66.45 6.73
CA GLU A 138 -6.45 67.51 7.01
C GLU A 138 -7.16 68.87 7.10
N GLY A 139 -6.39 69.93 7.39
CA GLY A 139 -6.92 71.28 7.61
C GLY A 139 -6.99 71.68 9.08
N ALA A 140 -7.34 72.95 9.34
CA ALA A 140 -7.31 73.52 10.69
C ALA A 140 -8.45 72.99 11.58
N VAL A 141 -9.55 72.57 10.96
CA VAL A 141 -10.72 71.97 11.60
C VAL A 141 -11.05 70.59 11.02
N CYS A 142 -10.10 69.96 10.33
CA CYS A 142 -10.30 68.67 9.65
C CYS A 142 -11.37 68.73 8.54
N GLU A 143 -11.45 69.85 7.85
CA GLU A 143 -12.46 70.16 6.82
C GLU A 143 -12.21 69.46 5.48
N SER A 144 -10.95 69.15 5.16
CA SER A 144 -10.56 68.60 3.86
C SER A 144 -10.14 67.15 3.98
N ARG A 145 -10.41 66.35 2.94
CA ARG A 145 -9.89 64.98 2.83
C ARG A 145 -8.45 65.05 2.33
N VAL A 146 -7.58 64.20 2.87
CA VAL A 146 -6.20 64.06 2.38
C VAL A 146 -6.21 63.53 0.94
N ASP A 147 -5.40 64.14 0.08
CA ASP A 147 -5.06 63.59 -1.24
C ASP A 147 -3.82 62.70 -1.10
N GLU A 148 -4.04 61.40 -0.89
CA GLU A 148 -2.95 60.46 -0.68
C GLU A 148 -2.06 60.30 -1.93
N CYS A 149 -2.60 60.49 -3.13
CA CYS A 149 -1.83 60.47 -4.37
C CYS A 149 -0.84 61.62 -4.47
N ALA A 150 -1.26 62.86 -4.17
CA ALA A 150 -0.37 64.03 -4.15
C ALA A 150 0.64 63.95 -3.01
N LEU A 151 0.24 63.44 -1.84
CA LEU A 151 1.11 63.31 -0.67
C LEU A 151 2.28 62.34 -0.92
N TYR A 152 2.02 61.23 -1.62
CA TYR A 152 3.01 60.18 -1.85
C TYR A 152 3.65 60.21 -3.24
N GLU A 153 3.33 61.19 -4.08
CA GLU A 153 3.90 61.34 -5.41
C GLU A 153 5.44 61.41 -5.37
N GLY A 154 6.10 60.56 -6.17
CA GLY A 154 7.57 60.51 -6.25
C GLY A 154 8.27 59.91 -5.03
N THR A 155 7.54 59.43 -4.02
CA THR A 155 8.11 58.79 -2.83
C THR A 155 8.04 57.26 -2.92
N HIS A 156 8.85 56.55 -2.12
CA HIS A 156 8.80 55.09 -2.04
C HIS A 156 7.48 54.55 -1.43
N ALA A 157 6.70 55.41 -0.78
CA ALA A 157 5.39 55.09 -0.23
C ALA A 157 4.25 55.19 -1.27
N GLY A 158 4.50 55.82 -2.43
CA GLY A 158 3.53 55.98 -3.52
C GLY A 158 3.64 54.92 -4.62
N CYS A 159 2.89 55.10 -5.72
CA CYS A 159 2.93 54.17 -6.86
C CYS A 159 4.29 54.19 -7.56
N GLN A 160 4.91 53.01 -7.68
CA GLN A 160 6.23 52.79 -8.28
C GLN A 160 6.12 52.41 -9.77
N ASN A 161 7.26 52.42 -10.47
CA ASN A 161 7.40 51.92 -11.84
C ASN A 161 6.38 52.52 -12.84
N ASN A 162 6.14 53.83 -12.73
CA ASN A 162 5.15 54.56 -13.54
C ASN A 162 3.72 53.99 -13.46
N GLY A 163 3.34 53.40 -12.31
CA GLY A 163 1.97 53.05 -11.98
C GLY A 163 1.09 54.29 -11.79
N THR A 164 -0.17 54.20 -12.17
CA THR A 164 -1.14 55.32 -12.07
C THR A 164 -1.82 55.30 -10.71
N CYS A 165 -1.73 56.39 -9.95
CA CYS A 165 -2.39 56.53 -8.65
C CYS A 165 -3.85 56.98 -8.79
N VAL A 166 -4.73 56.40 -7.98
CA VAL A 166 -6.16 56.76 -7.90
C VAL A 166 -6.57 56.88 -6.43
N ASN A 167 -7.01 58.07 -6.01
CA ASN A 167 -7.58 58.28 -4.67
C ASN A 167 -8.89 57.50 -4.51
N LYS A 168 -9.07 56.89 -3.34
CA LYS A 168 -10.22 56.08 -2.95
C LYS A 168 -10.75 56.53 -1.59
N PRO A 169 -12.02 56.24 -1.24
CA PRO A 169 -12.59 56.62 0.06
C PRO A 169 -11.84 56.09 1.29
N THR A 170 -11.02 55.04 1.14
CA THR A 170 -10.24 54.40 2.21
C THR A 170 -8.72 54.56 2.02
N GLY A 171 -8.25 55.48 1.18
CA GLY A 171 -6.82 55.69 0.90
C GLY A 171 -6.55 55.90 -0.60
N PHE A 172 -5.55 55.22 -1.15
CA PHE A 172 -5.28 55.24 -2.60
C PHE A 172 -5.03 53.84 -3.16
N GLN A 173 -5.14 53.71 -4.48
CA GLN A 173 -4.87 52.49 -5.23
C GLN A 173 -3.95 52.80 -6.42
N CYS A 174 -2.98 51.92 -6.68
CA CYS A 174 -2.13 51.99 -7.86
C CYS A 174 -2.63 51.03 -8.95
N ILE A 175 -2.73 51.54 -10.18
CA ILE A 175 -2.97 50.74 -11.39
C ILE A 175 -1.60 50.51 -12.04
N CYS A 176 -1.19 49.24 -12.11
CA CYS A 176 0.15 48.89 -12.58
C CYS A 176 0.21 48.78 -14.11
N ARG A 177 1.33 49.19 -14.69
CA ARG A 177 1.63 48.94 -16.10
C ARG A 177 1.87 47.45 -16.33
N LYS A 178 1.67 47.00 -17.58
CA LYS A 178 1.90 45.62 -18.00
C LYS A 178 3.31 45.16 -17.59
N GLY A 179 3.40 44.02 -16.88
CA GLY A 179 4.65 43.47 -16.37
C GLY A 179 5.03 43.95 -14.96
N TYR A 180 4.16 44.67 -14.25
CA TYR A 180 4.36 45.05 -12.84
C TYR A 180 3.11 44.76 -12.00
N HIS A 181 3.31 44.40 -10.72
CA HIS A 181 2.25 44.04 -9.79
C HIS A 181 2.62 44.41 -8.33
N GLY A 182 1.71 44.11 -7.40
CA GLY A 182 1.78 44.53 -5.99
C GLY A 182 1.03 45.83 -5.70
N ARG A 183 0.77 46.11 -4.42
CA ARG A 183 -0.03 47.27 -3.96
C ARG A 183 0.46 48.62 -4.50
N LEU A 184 1.78 48.76 -4.65
CA LEU A 184 2.45 49.97 -5.13
C LEU A 184 3.11 49.74 -6.50
N CYS A 185 2.77 48.68 -7.23
CA CYS A 185 3.43 48.32 -8.49
C CYS A 185 4.95 48.15 -8.38
N GLN A 186 5.42 47.74 -7.20
CA GLN A 186 6.85 47.61 -6.89
C GLN A 186 7.47 46.29 -7.37
N ILE A 187 6.65 45.32 -7.76
CA ILE A 187 7.11 43.97 -8.14
C ILE A 187 7.07 43.84 -9.67
N LYS A 188 8.17 43.37 -10.27
CA LYS A 188 8.28 43.11 -11.73
C LYS A 188 7.81 41.68 -12.02
N GLY A 189 6.85 41.52 -12.92
CA GLY A 189 6.35 40.22 -13.37
C GLY A 189 7.42 39.40 -14.07
N THR A 190 7.50 38.12 -13.73
CA THR A 190 8.52 37.18 -14.28
C THR A 190 7.91 36.27 -15.34
N ALA A 191 8.74 35.62 -16.18
CA ALA A 191 8.27 34.73 -17.23
C ALA A 191 7.37 33.59 -16.71
N CYS A 192 7.66 33.07 -15.51
CA CYS A 192 6.91 32.00 -14.84
C CYS A 192 5.48 32.39 -14.40
N GLU A 193 5.14 33.68 -14.43
CA GLU A 193 3.83 34.17 -13.96
C GLU A 193 2.78 34.23 -15.09
N PHE A 194 3.21 34.15 -16.36
CA PHE A 194 2.35 34.35 -17.52
C PHE A 194 2.04 33.08 -18.33
N SER A 195 2.72 31.96 -18.06
CA SER A 195 2.48 30.69 -18.75
C SER A 195 2.72 29.52 -17.79
N LEU A 196 1.66 28.80 -17.44
CA LEU A 196 1.70 27.69 -16.47
C LEU A 196 2.49 26.46 -16.96
N ASP A 197 2.71 26.31 -18.28
CA ASP A 197 3.26 25.09 -18.88
C ASP A 197 4.69 25.24 -19.44
N LEU A 198 5.43 26.30 -19.11
CA LEU A 198 6.78 26.54 -19.64
C LEU A 198 7.75 25.38 -19.42
N CYS A 199 7.61 24.65 -18.30
CA CYS A 199 8.49 23.56 -17.93
C CYS A 199 7.91 22.16 -18.22
N GLY A 200 6.74 22.09 -18.85
CA GLY A 200 5.95 20.86 -18.99
C GLY A 200 5.28 20.42 -17.68
N SER A 201 4.57 19.29 -17.70
CA SER A 201 3.76 18.79 -16.58
C SER A 201 4.56 18.31 -15.37
N ALA A 202 5.87 18.04 -15.53
CA ALA A 202 6.75 17.50 -14.49
C ALA A 202 7.86 18.50 -14.07
N GLY A 203 7.61 19.80 -14.29
CA GLY A 203 8.60 20.83 -14.05
C GLY A 203 8.02 22.08 -13.39
N HIS A 204 8.75 22.62 -12.41
CA HIS A 204 8.43 23.89 -11.77
C HIS A 204 9.27 25.02 -12.34
N CYS A 205 8.61 26.07 -12.82
CA CYS A 205 9.28 27.26 -13.34
C CYS A 205 9.85 28.12 -12.21
N ILE A 206 11.14 28.43 -12.30
CA ILE A 206 11.85 29.32 -11.37
C ILE A 206 12.36 30.52 -12.15
N PRO A 207 12.00 31.76 -11.77
CA PRO A 207 12.58 32.95 -12.38
C PRO A 207 14.09 32.97 -12.22
N ALA A 208 14.82 33.22 -13.30
CA ALA A 208 16.28 33.30 -13.30
C ALA A 208 16.72 34.68 -13.84
N PRO A 209 17.68 35.36 -13.18
CA PRO A 209 18.23 36.59 -13.72
C PRO A 209 18.94 36.30 -15.06
N PRO A 210 18.79 37.16 -16.08
CA PRO A 210 19.52 36.99 -17.33
C PRO A 210 21.01 37.08 -17.03
N VAL A 211 21.74 35.98 -17.26
CA VAL A 211 23.19 35.97 -17.23
C VAL A 211 23.64 36.49 -18.58
N ASP A 212 24.11 37.74 -18.59
CA ASP A 212 24.81 38.49 -19.64
C ASP A 212 24.64 38.09 -21.12
N ASP A 213 24.20 39.08 -21.91
CA ASP A 213 24.36 39.18 -23.38
C ASP A 213 24.15 37.90 -24.21
N SER A 214 22.89 37.48 -24.34
CA SER A 214 22.23 36.80 -25.48
C SER A 214 21.29 35.64 -25.09
N SER A 215 20.00 35.83 -25.32
CA SER A 215 18.98 34.78 -25.53
C SER A 215 18.65 33.78 -24.41
N GLU A 216 18.89 34.07 -23.12
CA GLU A 216 18.32 33.21 -22.07
C GLU A 216 16.87 33.60 -21.71
N PRO A 217 15.99 32.62 -21.47
CA PRO A 217 14.54 32.83 -21.41
C PRO A 217 14.03 33.51 -20.12
N GLY A 218 14.93 33.92 -19.21
CA GLY A 218 14.58 34.58 -17.94
C GLY A 218 13.92 33.64 -16.91
N TYR A 219 13.97 32.33 -17.16
CA TYR A 219 13.51 31.27 -16.25
C TYR A 219 14.34 30.01 -16.42
N ARG A 220 14.30 29.13 -15.42
CA ARG A 220 14.81 27.77 -15.47
C ARG A 220 13.79 26.80 -14.90
N CYS A 221 13.85 25.55 -15.31
CA CYS A 221 12.96 24.51 -14.81
C CYS A 221 13.63 23.66 -13.74
N LEU A 222 12.95 23.49 -12.62
CA LEU A 222 13.28 22.47 -11.62
C LEU A 222 12.41 21.25 -11.91
N CYS A 223 13.04 20.17 -12.33
CA CYS A 223 12.33 18.94 -12.68
C CYS A 223 12.06 18.07 -11.46
N GLU A 224 10.93 17.38 -11.48
CA GLU A 224 10.59 16.34 -10.51
C GLU A 224 11.56 15.14 -10.63
N TRP A 225 11.53 14.26 -9.62
CA TRP A 225 12.36 13.05 -9.62
C TRP A 225 12.02 12.17 -10.83
N GLY A 226 13.04 11.62 -11.50
CA GLY A 226 12.86 10.86 -12.75
C GLY A 226 12.82 11.72 -14.01
N TYR A 227 12.97 13.04 -13.90
CA TYR A 227 13.01 13.96 -15.05
C TYR A 227 14.32 14.76 -15.08
N ARG A 228 14.79 15.10 -16.29
CA ARG A 228 15.96 15.96 -16.52
C ARG A 228 15.59 17.19 -17.35
N SER A 229 16.39 18.25 -17.24
CA SER A 229 16.24 19.41 -18.12
C SER A 229 16.58 19.01 -19.56
N SER A 230 15.77 19.49 -20.51
CA SER A 230 16.01 19.37 -21.94
C SER A 230 17.37 19.95 -22.31
N THR A 231 17.91 19.45 -23.43
CA THR A 231 19.15 19.96 -24.02
C THR A 231 18.99 21.35 -24.62
N ASP A 232 17.75 21.77 -24.92
CA ASP A 232 17.46 23.12 -25.41
C ASP A 232 17.53 24.14 -24.26
N LYS A 233 18.58 24.97 -24.26
CA LYS A 233 18.78 26.02 -23.24
C LYS A 233 17.92 27.27 -23.49
N ALA A 234 17.45 27.47 -24.73
CA ALA A 234 16.61 28.61 -25.08
C ALA A 234 15.15 28.36 -24.66
N ASN A 235 14.73 27.10 -24.62
CA ASN A 235 13.42 26.67 -24.12
C ASN A 235 13.55 25.42 -23.23
N PRO A 236 14.05 25.57 -21.99
CA PRO A 236 14.28 24.43 -21.10
C PRO A 236 12.94 23.84 -20.65
N THR A 237 12.75 22.54 -20.89
CA THR A 237 11.60 21.75 -20.42
C THR A 237 12.06 20.54 -19.61
N CYS A 238 11.17 19.93 -18.82
CA CYS A 238 11.48 18.68 -18.12
C CYS A 238 11.10 17.47 -18.98
N GLU A 239 12.11 16.68 -19.33
CA GLU A 239 11.98 15.45 -20.11
C GLU A 239 12.20 14.24 -19.21
N ASP A 240 11.43 13.19 -19.48
CA ASP A 240 11.53 11.93 -18.77
C ASP A 240 12.91 11.29 -18.94
N ILE A 241 13.49 10.78 -17.85
CA ILE A 241 14.74 10.03 -17.90
C ILE A 241 14.41 8.60 -18.28
N ASN A 242 14.92 8.13 -19.42
CA ASN A 242 14.76 6.73 -19.79
C ASN A 242 15.71 5.84 -18.97
N GLU A 243 15.26 5.30 -17.82
CA GLU A 243 16.12 4.46 -17.00
C GLU A 243 16.47 3.12 -17.66
N CYS A 244 15.69 2.68 -18.65
CA CYS A 244 15.94 1.43 -19.36
C CYS A 244 17.23 1.43 -20.18
N GLU A 245 17.82 2.59 -20.49
CA GLU A 245 19.13 2.67 -21.15
C GLU A 245 20.26 2.12 -20.27
N SER A 246 20.06 2.13 -18.94
CA SER A 246 21.04 1.60 -17.98
C SER A 246 20.94 0.10 -17.73
N ASN A 247 20.00 -0.60 -18.38
CA ASN A 247 19.66 -2.02 -18.14
C ASN A 247 19.45 -2.35 -16.64
N PRO A 248 18.50 -1.69 -15.95
CA PRO A 248 18.32 -1.85 -14.51
C PRO A 248 17.59 -3.14 -14.11
N CYS A 249 16.95 -3.83 -15.06
CA CYS A 249 16.19 -5.06 -14.82
C CYS A 249 17.08 -6.31 -14.82
N TYR A 250 16.61 -7.36 -14.15
CA TYR A 250 17.30 -8.65 -14.13
C TYR A 250 17.48 -9.21 -15.56
N PRO A 251 18.62 -9.84 -15.91
CA PRO A 251 18.84 -10.41 -17.24
C PRO A 251 17.69 -11.32 -17.70
N GLY A 252 17.11 -11.02 -18.87
CA GLY A 252 15.93 -11.73 -19.40
C GLY A 252 14.58 -11.13 -19.00
N SER A 253 14.55 -10.13 -18.11
CA SER A 253 13.35 -9.34 -17.80
C SER A 253 13.32 -8.10 -18.68
N SER A 254 12.20 -7.84 -19.37
CA SER A 254 12.04 -6.64 -20.21
C SER A 254 11.78 -5.41 -19.34
N CYS A 255 12.49 -4.30 -19.62
CA CYS A 255 12.33 -3.00 -18.98
C CYS A 255 11.30 -2.16 -19.74
N ILE A 256 10.41 -1.51 -18.98
CA ILE A 256 9.38 -0.61 -19.49
C ILE A 256 9.61 0.77 -18.85
N ASN A 257 9.95 1.75 -19.68
CA ASN A 257 10.11 3.14 -19.24
C ASN A 257 8.73 3.77 -18.99
N LEU A 258 8.57 4.46 -17.87
CA LEU A 258 7.34 5.12 -17.46
C LEU A 258 7.63 6.59 -17.16
N PRO A 259 6.64 7.49 -17.25
CA PRO A 259 6.86 8.88 -16.87
C PRO A 259 7.30 8.99 -15.39
N GLY A 260 8.54 9.45 -15.17
CA GLY A 260 9.19 9.66 -13.87
C GLY A 260 9.76 8.40 -13.22
N SER A 261 9.72 7.24 -13.87
CA SER A 261 10.17 5.97 -13.29
C SER A 261 10.30 4.87 -14.34
N PHE A 262 10.62 3.65 -13.91
CA PHE A 262 10.59 2.48 -14.78
C PHE A 262 9.99 1.28 -14.05
N LYS A 263 9.57 0.28 -14.83
CA LYS A 263 9.11 -1.01 -14.31
C LYS A 263 9.69 -2.15 -15.11
N CYS A 264 10.05 -3.23 -14.41
CA CYS A 264 10.41 -4.50 -15.06
C CYS A 264 9.16 -5.39 -15.22
N SER A 265 9.05 -6.08 -16.36
CA SER A 265 7.92 -6.94 -16.74
C SER A 265 7.64 -8.13 -15.81
N GLY A 266 8.56 -8.45 -14.91
CA GLY A 266 8.51 -9.59 -13.99
C GLY A 266 9.75 -10.47 -14.14
N CYS A 267 9.94 -11.42 -13.23
CA CYS A 267 11.07 -12.35 -13.33
C CYS A 267 10.85 -13.40 -14.43
N PRO A 268 11.93 -13.96 -15.01
CA PRO A 268 11.84 -15.08 -15.94
C PRO A 268 11.11 -16.29 -15.34
N ALA A 269 10.62 -17.20 -16.19
CA ALA A 269 9.95 -18.42 -15.74
C ALA A 269 10.86 -19.24 -14.80
N GLY A 270 10.27 -19.85 -13.76
CA GLY A 270 11.00 -20.57 -12.71
C GLY A 270 11.66 -19.67 -11.66
N MET A 271 11.43 -18.36 -11.71
CA MET A 271 11.96 -17.41 -10.73
C MET A 271 10.86 -16.52 -10.14
N THR A 272 11.07 -16.05 -8.93
CA THR A 272 10.16 -15.15 -8.20
C THR A 272 10.86 -13.85 -7.81
N GLY A 273 10.11 -12.75 -7.71
CA GLY A 273 10.66 -11.44 -7.35
C GLY A 273 9.97 -10.28 -8.08
N ASN A 274 10.64 -9.13 -8.11
CA ASN A 274 10.08 -7.88 -8.64
C ASN A 274 10.62 -7.50 -10.04
N GLY A 275 11.33 -8.41 -10.72
CA GLY A 275 11.95 -8.18 -12.03
C GLY A 275 13.25 -7.37 -12.00
N ILE A 276 13.61 -6.80 -10.84
CA ILE A 276 14.94 -6.22 -10.57
C ILE A 276 15.78 -7.25 -9.81
N ASN A 277 15.22 -7.77 -8.72
CA ASN A 277 15.77 -8.87 -7.95
C ASN A 277 14.93 -10.12 -8.20
N CYS A 278 15.54 -11.12 -8.82
CA CYS A 278 14.91 -12.40 -9.10
C CYS A 278 15.63 -13.49 -8.33
N PHE A 279 14.84 -14.34 -7.68
CA PHE A 279 15.29 -15.47 -6.88
C PHE A 279 14.74 -16.75 -7.49
N ASP A 280 15.53 -17.78 -7.41
CA ASP A 280 15.16 -19.11 -7.86
C ASP A 280 13.97 -19.65 -7.05
N ILE A 281 13.00 -20.28 -7.72
CA ILE A 281 11.91 -20.99 -7.05
C ILE A 281 12.42 -22.41 -6.79
N ASP A 282 12.49 -22.83 -5.52
CA ASP A 282 12.83 -24.21 -5.23
C ASP A 282 11.62 -25.11 -5.49
N GLU A 283 11.52 -25.64 -6.72
CA GLU A 283 10.42 -26.54 -7.07
C GLU A 283 10.48 -27.86 -6.29
N CYS A 284 11.65 -28.24 -5.75
CA CYS A 284 11.81 -29.47 -4.97
C CYS A 284 11.32 -29.34 -3.51
N ALA A 285 11.00 -28.14 -3.04
CA ALA A 285 10.47 -27.93 -1.69
C ALA A 285 9.03 -28.46 -1.50
N ASP A 286 8.27 -28.61 -2.59
CA ASP A 286 6.92 -29.20 -2.61
C ASP A 286 6.93 -30.54 -3.35
N SER A 287 6.87 -31.64 -2.59
CA SER A 287 6.90 -33.01 -3.15
C SER A 287 5.68 -33.39 -3.97
N ASP A 288 4.60 -32.61 -3.94
CA ASP A 288 3.37 -32.88 -4.69
C ASP A 288 3.26 -32.11 -6.00
N ALA A 289 3.98 -30.98 -6.13
CA ALA A 289 4.10 -30.22 -7.37
C ALA A 289 5.12 -30.81 -8.37
N VAL A 290 6.05 -31.65 -7.87
CA VAL A 290 7.17 -32.19 -8.66
C VAL A 290 6.78 -33.42 -9.48
N THR A 291 7.10 -33.39 -10.77
CA THR A 291 6.78 -34.45 -11.75
C THR A 291 7.82 -35.59 -11.83
N CYS A 292 8.79 -35.64 -10.91
CA CYS A 292 9.76 -36.74 -10.86
C CYS A 292 9.08 -38.06 -10.48
N SER A 293 9.67 -39.19 -10.90
CA SER A 293 9.11 -40.51 -10.64
C SER A 293 8.93 -40.75 -9.13
N LYS A 294 7.68 -41.04 -8.71
CA LYS A 294 7.35 -41.43 -7.33
C LYS A 294 7.45 -42.95 -7.11
N ASP A 295 7.38 -43.73 -8.19
CA ASP A 295 7.52 -45.18 -8.18
C ASP A 295 8.26 -45.67 -9.43
N PRO A 296 9.56 -46.01 -9.33
CA PRO A 296 10.42 -45.92 -8.16
C PRO A 296 10.71 -44.48 -7.77
N LEU A 297 11.03 -44.24 -6.50
CA LEU A 297 11.35 -42.90 -5.99
C LEU A 297 12.65 -42.36 -6.61
N VAL A 298 12.56 -41.20 -7.24
CA VAL A 298 13.68 -40.45 -7.82
C VAL A 298 13.86 -39.12 -7.09
N GLN A 299 15.11 -38.75 -6.81
CA GLN A 299 15.44 -37.47 -6.17
C GLN A 299 15.24 -36.29 -7.13
N CYS A 300 14.58 -35.24 -6.66
CA CYS A 300 14.49 -33.93 -7.32
C CYS A 300 15.75 -33.10 -7.02
N ILE A 301 16.29 -32.43 -8.04
CA ILE A 301 17.46 -31.56 -7.96
C ILE A 301 17.05 -30.17 -8.46
N ASN A 302 17.03 -29.21 -7.55
CA ASN A 302 16.70 -27.82 -7.89
C ASN A 302 17.83 -27.17 -8.70
N THR A 303 17.47 -26.41 -9.74
CA THR A 303 18.41 -25.72 -10.64
C THR A 303 17.96 -24.28 -10.86
N ILE A 304 18.84 -23.39 -11.34
CA ILE A 304 18.43 -21.98 -11.50
C ILE A 304 17.39 -21.85 -12.62
N GLY A 305 16.18 -21.42 -12.26
CA GLY A 305 15.03 -21.19 -13.14
C GLY A 305 14.26 -22.46 -13.54
N SER A 306 14.56 -23.62 -12.92
CA SER A 306 13.89 -24.90 -13.22
C SER A 306 14.35 -25.99 -12.23
N PHE A 307 13.90 -27.23 -12.41
CA PHE A 307 14.43 -28.40 -11.70
C PHE A 307 14.73 -29.56 -12.64
N THR A 308 15.58 -30.48 -12.18
CA THR A 308 15.91 -31.73 -12.88
C THR A 308 15.68 -32.94 -11.98
N CYS A 309 15.32 -34.08 -12.57
CA CYS A 309 15.18 -35.34 -11.83
C CYS A 309 16.48 -36.14 -11.94
N ALA A 310 16.88 -36.80 -10.86
CA ALA A 310 18.02 -37.71 -10.89
C ALA A 310 17.77 -38.91 -11.85
N PRO A 311 18.83 -39.63 -12.28
CA PRO A 311 18.69 -40.83 -13.10
C PRO A 311 17.85 -41.92 -12.41
N CYS A 312 17.16 -42.76 -13.20
CA CYS A 312 16.39 -43.87 -12.65
C CYS A 312 17.29 -44.83 -11.84
N PRO A 313 16.78 -45.40 -10.72
CA PRO A 313 17.53 -46.36 -9.92
C PRO A 313 17.91 -47.63 -10.70
N PRO A 314 18.90 -48.41 -10.24
CA PRO A 314 19.26 -49.69 -10.84
C PRO A 314 18.05 -50.61 -11.02
N GLY A 315 17.94 -51.25 -12.19
CA GLY A 315 16.80 -52.09 -12.56
C GLY A 315 15.63 -51.32 -13.20
N TYR A 316 15.74 -50.00 -13.36
CA TYR A 316 14.78 -49.16 -14.08
C TYR A 316 15.46 -48.41 -15.23
N ARG A 317 14.68 -48.06 -16.25
CA ARG A 317 15.08 -47.24 -17.40
C ARG A 317 14.11 -46.08 -17.60
N GLY A 318 14.63 -44.94 -18.05
CA GLY A 318 13.84 -43.74 -18.26
C GLY A 318 14.64 -42.45 -18.07
N ASP A 319 13.92 -41.33 -18.00
CA ASP A 319 14.45 -39.96 -17.92
C ASP A 319 14.40 -39.37 -16.50
N GLY A 320 14.13 -40.18 -15.48
CA GLY A 320 13.97 -39.75 -14.08
C GLY A 320 12.58 -39.17 -13.76
N ARG A 321 11.83 -38.72 -14.77
CA ARG A 321 10.41 -38.36 -14.64
C ARG A 321 9.53 -39.60 -14.76
N ILE A 322 9.82 -40.45 -15.75
CA ILE A 322 9.14 -41.73 -15.94
C ILE A 322 10.20 -42.81 -15.87
N CYS A 323 10.15 -43.63 -14.83
CA CYS A 323 11.02 -44.79 -14.68
C CYS A 323 10.22 -46.08 -14.86
N THR A 324 10.60 -46.89 -15.84
CA THR A 324 9.97 -48.19 -16.11
C THR A 324 10.92 -49.30 -15.70
N LYS A 325 10.39 -50.38 -15.09
CA LYS A 325 11.22 -51.52 -14.72
C LYS A 325 11.83 -52.11 -15.99
N LYS A 326 13.16 -52.26 -16.00
CA LYS A 326 13.90 -52.83 -17.13
C LYS A 326 13.46 -54.28 -17.32
N ASP A 327 13.32 -54.70 -18.57
CA ASP A 327 12.97 -56.08 -18.89
C ASP A 327 14.04 -57.02 -18.30
N PRO A 328 13.66 -57.98 -17.43
CA PRO A 328 14.64 -58.87 -16.83
C PRO A 328 15.35 -59.78 -17.84
N CYS A 329 14.79 -60.01 -19.03
CA CYS A 329 15.44 -60.79 -20.09
C CYS A 329 16.56 -60.02 -20.81
N GLU A 330 16.60 -58.68 -20.71
CA GLU A 330 17.70 -57.87 -21.26
C GLU A 330 19.00 -57.98 -20.45
N THR A 331 18.95 -58.50 -19.21
CA THR A 331 20.15 -58.75 -18.39
C THR A 331 20.78 -60.11 -18.66
N ALA A 332 20.26 -60.85 -19.65
CA ALA A 332 20.65 -62.22 -19.99
C ALA A 332 20.76 -63.15 -18.77
N PRO A 333 19.69 -63.29 -17.95
CA PRO A 333 19.74 -64.08 -16.73
C PRO A 333 19.72 -65.60 -16.99
N CYS A 334 19.38 -66.03 -18.20
CA CYS A 334 19.25 -67.44 -18.57
C CYS A 334 20.56 -68.06 -19.08
N TYR A 335 20.62 -69.38 -19.05
CA TYR A 335 21.69 -70.18 -19.67
C TYR A 335 21.91 -69.78 -21.15
N PRO A 336 23.16 -69.74 -21.65
CA PRO A 336 23.44 -69.41 -23.05
C PRO A 336 22.65 -70.30 -24.04
N GLY A 337 21.71 -69.69 -24.78
CA GLY A 337 20.84 -70.39 -25.74
C GLY A 337 19.50 -70.87 -25.17
N ALA A 338 19.27 -70.75 -23.86
CA ALA A 338 17.93 -70.90 -23.28
C ALA A 338 17.03 -69.73 -23.68
N LYS A 339 15.73 -70.00 -23.85
CA LYS A 339 14.74 -68.94 -24.16
C LYS A 339 14.32 -68.26 -22.87
N CYS A 340 14.43 -66.93 -22.83
CA CYS A 340 13.93 -66.12 -21.72
C CYS A 340 12.52 -65.62 -22.02
N PHE A 341 11.63 -65.72 -21.04
CA PHE A 341 10.29 -65.14 -21.08
C PHE A 341 10.15 -64.15 -19.92
N ASN A 342 9.78 -62.91 -20.25
CA ASN A 342 9.42 -61.90 -19.25
C ASN A 342 8.02 -62.22 -18.72
N MET A 343 7.91 -62.47 -17.42
CA MET A 343 6.67 -62.90 -16.76
C MET A 343 5.95 -61.73 -16.06
N GLY A 344 6.45 -60.50 -16.18
CA GLY A 344 5.81 -59.30 -15.64
C GLY A 344 5.56 -59.35 -14.12
N SER A 345 4.52 -58.64 -13.66
CA SER A 345 4.05 -58.65 -12.27
C SER A 345 3.28 -59.91 -11.87
N SER A 346 3.03 -60.82 -12.81
CA SER A 346 2.23 -62.04 -12.61
C SER A 346 3.07 -63.25 -12.17
N SER A 347 4.37 -63.07 -11.92
CA SER A 347 5.28 -64.13 -11.50
C SER A 347 5.38 -64.23 -9.98
N LEU A 348 5.15 -65.43 -9.44
CA LEU A 348 5.40 -65.80 -8.04
C LEU A 348 6.90 -65.77 -7.65
N ASN A 349 7.81 -65.57 -8.63
CA ASN A 349 9.25 -65.49 -8.41
C ASN A 349 9.71 -64.02 -8.37
N GLU A 350 10.51 -63.65 -7.36
CA GLU A 350 11.07 -62.29 -7.13
C GLU A 350 11.78 -61.69 -8.36
N GLY A 351 12.25 -62.53 -9.29
CA GLY A 351 12.93 -62.12 -10.53
C GLY A 351 12.02 -61.64 -11.67
N GLY A 352 10.75 -62.04 -11.75
CA GLY A 352 9.84 -61.61 -12.83
C GLY A 352 10.15 -62.15 -14.24
N PHE A 353 10.98 -63.19 -14.37
CA PHE A 353 11.28 -63.88 -15.62
C PHE A 353 11.30 -65.40 -15.43
N ARG A 354 11.27 -66.14 -16.54
CA ARG A 354 11.53 -67.59 -16.57
C ARG A 354 12.40 -67.96 -17.76
N CYS A 355 13.13 -69.07 -17.63
CA CYS A 355 14.04 -69.57 -18.64
C CYS A 355 13.64 -70.99 -19.06
N GLU A 356 13.60 -71.25 -20.36
CA GLU A 356 13.39 -72.60 -20.90
C GLU A 356 14.67 -73.13 -21.55
N CYS A 357 15.14 -74.29 -21.09
CA CYS A 357 16.35 -74.92 -21.62
C CYS A 357 16.19 -75.32 -23.10
N PRO A 358 17.30 -75.32 -23.87
CA PRO A 358 17.33 -75.86 -25.22
C PRO A 358 16.90 -77.33 -25.27
N ARG A 359 16.44 -77.79 -26.44
CA ARG A 359 16.01 -79.19 -26.64
C ARG A 359 17.11 -80.18 -26.25
N GLY A 360 16.76 -81.18 -25.44
CA GLY A 360 17.69 -82.22 -24.96
C GLY A 360 18.50 -81.83 -23.71
N MET A 361 18.18 -80.71 -23.08
CA MET A 361 18.73 -80.29 -21.79
C MET A 361 17.59 -80.09 -20.78
N ILE A 362 17.89 -80.36 -19.52
CA ILE A 362 16.95 -80.23 -18.39
C ILE A 362 17.55 -79.26 -17.34
N GLY A 363 16.71 -78.70 -16.49
CA GLY A 363 17.09 -77.72 -15.46
C GLY A 363 16.17 -76.50 -15.41
N ASP A 364 16.45 -75.57 -14.51
CA ASP A 364 15.66 -74.34 -14.29
C ASP A 364 15.96 -73.24 -15.32
N GLY A 365 17.05 -73.39 -16.09
CA GLY A 365 17.49 -72.48 -17.11
C GLY A 365 18.15 -71.19 -16.61
N ILE A 366 18.39 -71.03 -15.31
CA ILE A 366 18.92 -69.79 -14.72
C ILE A 366 20.46 -69.83 -14.63
N GLY A 367 21.11 -68.78 -15.12
CA GLY A 367 22.57 -68.65 -15.08
C GLY A 367 23.31 -69.66 -15.96
N LYS A 368 24.65 -69.65 -15.86
CA LYS A 368 25.52 -70.44 -16.75
C LYS A 368 25.44 -71.96 -16.54
N GLU A 369 24.91 -72.41 -15.41
CA GLU A 369 24.79 -73.84 -15.05
C GLU A 369 23.33 -74.30 -14.99
N GLY A 370 22.36 -73.44 -15.33
CA GLY A 370 20.93 -73.74 -15.18
C GLY A 370 20.37 -74.79 -16.15
N CYS A 371 21.15 -75.21 -17.15
CA CYS A 371 20.79 -76.30 -18.06
C CYS A 371 21.92 -77.32 -18.16
N TYR A 372 21.59 -78.61 -18.02
CA TYR A 372 22.52 -79.73 -18.18
C TYR A 372 21.90 -80.86 -19.01
N ARG A 373 22.73 -81.75 -19.57
CA ARG A 373 22.26 -82.87 -20.41
C ARG A 373 21.78 -84.03 -19.52
N SER A 374 20.60 -84.56 -19.82
CA SER A 374 20.09 -85.81 -19.26
C SER A 374 19.27 -86.55 -20.33
N ASN A 375 19.19 -87.87 -20.21
CA ASN A 375 18.44 -88.74 -21.13
C ASN A 375 17.00 -89.01 -20.67
N VAL A 376 16.56 -88.35 -19.59
CA VAL A 376 15.22 -88.51 -19.03
C VAL A 376 14.20 -87.69 -19.84
N THR A 377 13.08 -88.31 -20.20
CA THR A 377 11.95 -87.68 -20.89
C THR A 377 10.68 -87.79 -20.06
N LEU A 378 10.48 -86.86 -19.12
CA LEU A 378 9.24 -86.74 -18.34
C LEU A 378 8.14 -85.97 -19.09
N CYS A 379 8.51 -85.20 -20.10
CA CYS A 379 7.62 -84.34 -20.88
C CYS A 379 7.21 -85.01 -22.20
N HIS A 380 5.95 -85.46 -22.27
CA HIS A 380 5.27 -85.95 -23.47
C HIS A 380 4.19 -84.95 -23.91
N SER A 381 3.61 -85.15 -25.10
CA SER A 381 2.60 -84.25 -25.67
C SER A 381 1.31 -84.16 -24.84
N ASP A 382 1.07 -85.12 -23.96
CA ASP A 382 -0.06 -85.17 -23.03
C ASP A 382 0.32 -84.78 -21.60
N THR A 383 1.59 -84.52 -21.28
CA THR A 383 2.02 -84.20 -19.91
C THR A 383 1.39 -82.91 -19.40
N CYS A 384 1.34 -81.86 -20.23
CA CYS A 384 0.70 -80.59 -19.91
C CYS A 384 -0.48 -80.33 -20.85
N TYR A 385 -1.68 -80.14 -20.28
CA TYR A 385 -2.91 -79.88 -21.02
C TYR A 385 -3.07 -78.40 -21.38
N ASN A 386 -4.09 -78.09 -22.18
CA ASN A 386 -4.51 -76.72 -22.51
C ASN A 386 -3.38 -75.80 -23.00
N GLN A 387 -2.54 -76.32 -23.91
CA GLN A 387 -1.39 -75.62 -24.51
C GLN A 387 -0.27 -75.25 -23.53
N GLY A 388 -0.24 -75.83 -22.33
CA GLY A 388 0.86 -75.63 -21.38
C GLY A 388 2.20 -76.20 -21.88
N THR A 389 3.31 -75.51 -21.58
CA THR A 389 4.66 -75.97 -21.94
C THR A 389 5.29 -76.78 -20.81
N CYS A 390 5.87 -77.94 -21.15
CA CYS A 390 6.49 -78.83 -20.17
C CYS A 390 8.01 -78.59 -20.09
N GLN A 391 8.51 -78.36 -18.88
CA GLN A 391 9.93 -78.26 -18.59
C GLN A 391 10.34 -79.35 -17.60
N VAL A 392 11.39 -80.10 -17.93
CA VAL A 392 11.98 -81.06 -17.00
C VAL A 392 12.96 -80.31 -16.11
N ILE A 393 12.70 -80.30 -14.80
CA ILE A 393 13.53 -79.60 -13.80
C ILE A 393 14.63 -80.54 -13.29
N SER A 394 14.31 -81.82 -13.09
CA SER A 394 15.23 -82.85 -12.63
C SER A 394 14.89 -84.21 -13.24
N GLU A 395 15.65 -85.24 -12.90
CA GLU A 395 15.41 -86.61 -13.39
C GLU A 395 14.09 -87.22 -12.92
N THR A 396 13.43 -86.63 -11.93
CA THR A 396 12.15 -87.11 -11.38
C THR A 396 11.04 -86.06 -11.40
N GLU A 397 11.37 -84.80 -11.69
CA GLU A 397 10.46 -83.68 -11.56
C GLU A 397 10.31 -82.91 -12.88
N TYR A 398 9.06 -82.61 -13.23
CA TYR A 398 8.70 -81.74 -14.34
C TYR A 398 7.75 -80.64 -13.85
N LEU A 399 7.75 -79.52 -14.57
CA LEU A 399 6.86 -78.39 -14.34
C LEU A 399 6.12 -78.07 -15.63
N CYS A 400 4.78 -78.05 -15.54
CA CYS A 400 3.92 -77.51 -16.57
C CYS A 400 3.73 -76.01 -16.36
N HIS A 401 4.07 -75.24 -17.38
CA HIS A 401 3.81 -73.82 -17.44
C HIS A 401 2.53 -73.59 -18.22
N CYS A 402 1.48 -73.23 -17.50
CA CYS A 402 0.15 -73.12 -18.06
C CYS A 402 -0.02 -71.83 -18.86
N GLU A 403 -0.75 -71.94 -19.97
CA GLU A 403 -1.21 -70.78 -20.75
C GLU A 403 -2.15 -69.91 -19.89
N TRP A 404 -2.24 -68.62 -20.21
CA TRP A 404 -3.01 -67.67 -19.39
C TRP A 404 -4.44 -68.14 -19.18
N GLY A 405 -4.84 -68.22 -17.90
CA GLY A 405 -6.18 -68.64 -17.52
C GLY A 405 -6.33 -70.13 -17.22
N TYR A 406 -5.28 -70.95 -17.27
CA TYR A 406 -5.29 -72.34 -16.81
C TYR A 406 -4.35 -72.56 -15.60
N ALA A 407 -4.68 -73.51 -14.72
CA ALA A 407 -3.95 -73.85 -13.49
C ALA A 407 -3.97 -75.35 -13.20
N GLY A 408 -3.19 -75.80 -12.21
CA GLY A 408 -3.02 -77.21 -11.86
C GLY A 408 -1.65 -77.75 -12.24
N LYS A 409 -1.30 -78.95 -11.73
CA LYS A 409 0.04 -79.54 -11.94
C LYS A 409 0.32 -79.91 -13.40
N ARG A 410 -0.75 -80.13 -14.17
CA ARG A 410 -0.75 -80.46 -15.60
C ARG A 410 -1.57 -79.45 -16.40
N CYS A 411 -1.85 -78.25 -15.87
CA CYS A 411 -2.69 -77.24 -16.50
C CYS A 411 -4.12 -77.70 -16.81
N GLU A 412 -4.65 -78.59 -15.97
CA GLU A 412 -5.91 -79.28 -16.16
C GLU A 412 -7.16 -78.45 -15.80
N TYR A 413 -7.01 -77.38 -15.01
CA TYR A 413 -8.12 -76.55 -14.53
C TYR A 413 -8.18 -75.22 -15.28
N ALA A 414 -9.35 -74.86 -15.80
CA ALA A 414 -9.61 -73.49 -16.26
C ALA A 414 -9.88 -72.61 -15.03
N THR A 415 -9.15 -71.51 -14.91
CA THR A 415 -9.28 -70.55 -13.81
C THR A 415 -10.43 -69.58 -14.08
N ALA A 416 -10.95 -68.98 -13.01
CA ALA A 416 -11.99 -67.98 -13.12
C ALA A 416 -11.56 -66.71 -13.92
N CYS A 417 -10.25 -66.49 -14.12
CA CYS A 417 -9.72 -65.35 -14.88
C CYS A 417 -10.03 -65.40 -16.39
N LEU A 418 -10.43 -66.55 -16.96
CA LEU A 418 -10.74 -66.68 -18.39
C LEU A 418 -11.87 -65.72 -18.85
N ASN A 419 -12.79 -65.38 -17.94
CA ASN A 419 -13.98 -64.57 -18.23
C ASN A 419 -13.80 -63.08 -17.89
N ASN A 420 -12.56 -62.59 -17.73
CA ASN A 420 -12.28 -61.20 -17.34
C ASN A 420 -13.08 -60.77 -16.09
N ILE A 421 -13.01 -61.58 -15.03
CA ILE A 421 -13.81 -61.39 -13.81
C ILE A 421 -13.50 -60.08 -13.09
N CYS A 422 -12.32 -59.48 -13.29
CA CYS A 422 -11.96 -58.16 -12.76
C CYS A 422 -12.52 -56.99 -13.58
N GLY A 423 -13.44 -57.26 -14.53
CA GLY A 423 -14.19 -56.26 -15.27
C GLY A 423 -13.35 -55.38 -16.20
N GLY A 424 -12.14 -55.80 -16.58
CA GLY A 424 -11.16 -54.96 -17.29
C GLY A 424 -10.64 -53.78 -16.47
N ARG A 425 -10.98 -53.71 -15.17
CA ARG A 425 -10.66 -52.63 -14.21
C ARG A 425 -9.65 -53.09 -13.15
N GLY A 426 -8.90 -54.14 -13.47
CA GLY A 426 -7.85 -54.71 -12.63
C GLY A 426 -7.15 -55.89 -13.31
N GLU A 427 -5.97 -56.23 -12.81
CA GLU A 427 -5.22 -57.41 -13.24
C GLU A 427 -5.76 -58.64 -12.51
N CYS A 428 -6.18 -59.68 -13.24
CA CYS A 428 -6.62 -60.95 -12.67
C CYS A 428 -5.42 -61.89 -12.47
N ILE A 429 -5.17 -62.27 -11.23
CA ILE A 429 -4.07 -63.15 -10.84
C ILE A 429 -4.67 -64.54 -10.53
N PRO A 430 -4.43 -65.56 -11.37
CA PRO A 430 -4.88 -66.93 -11.11
C PRO A 430 -4.03 -67.60 -10.03
N LYS A 431 -4.68 -68.37 -9.13
CA LYS A 431 -3.99 -69.18 -8.10
C LYS A 431 -3.98 -70.66 -8.47
N ALA A 432 -3.02 -71.40 -7.90
CA ALA A 432 -2.77 -72.81 -8.20
C ALA A 432 -3.93 -73.76 -7.83
N ASP A 433 -4.80 -73.33 -6.93
CA ASP A 433 -6.01 -74.02 -6.47
C ASP A 433 -7.26 -73.70 -7.31
N ALA A 434 -7.07 -73.09 -8.48
CA ALA A 434 -8.12 -72.56 -9.37
C ALA A 434 -8.91 -71.35 -8.83
N SER A 435 -8.51 -70.79 -7.68
CA SER A 435 -9.04 -69.50 -7.20
C SER A 435 -8.40 -68.31 -7.95
N PHE A 436 -8.88 -67.09 -7.68
CA PHE A 436 -8.43 -65.88 -8.36
C PHE A 436 -8.31 -64.71 -7.37
N GLU A 437 -7.48 -63.73 -7.73
CA GLU A 437 -7.33 -62.46 -7.01
C GLU A 437 -7.29 -61.31 -8.01
N CYS A 438 -8.09 -60.27 -7.78
CA CYS A 438 -8.09 -59.08 -8.64
C CYS A 438 -7.25 -57.98 -8.00
N LYS A 439 -6.17 -57.58 -8.67
CA LYS A 439 -5.37 -56.40 -8.31
C LYS A 439 -5.89 -55.19 -9.09
N CYS A 440 -6.66 -54.35 -8.42
CA CYS A 440 -7.36 -53.24 -9.07
C CYS A 440 -6.40 -52.13 -9.54
N ILE A 441 -6.71 -51.53 -10.70
CA ILE A 441 -6.03 -50.30 -11.13
C ILE A 441 -6.36 -49.17 -10.16
N ARG A 442 -5.44 -48.20 -10.00
CA ARG A 442 -5.70 -47.00 -9.18
C ARG A 442 -7.02 -46.37 -9.61
N GLY A 443 -7.87 -46.05 -8.64
CA GLY A 443 -9.22 -45.59 -8.96
C GLY A 443 -10.28 -46.69 -8.92
N TYR A 444 -9.98 -47.93 -8.52
CA TYR A 444 -10.96 -49.02 -8.43
C TYR A 444 -10.68 -49.96 -7.24
N TYR A 445 -11.72 -50.53 -6.63
CA TYR A 445 -11.59 -51.43 -5.47
C TYR A 445 -12.68 -52.52 -5.42
N GLY A 446 -12.54 -53.47 -4.48
CA GLY A 446 -13.40 -54.65 -4.32
C GLY A 446 -12.76 -55.94 -4.84
N ASN A 447 -13.33 -57.10 -4.50
CA ASN A 447 -12.80 -58.43 -4.86
C ASN A 447 -12.81 -58.75 -6.36
N LYS A 448 -13.53 -57.96 -7.16
CA LYS A 448 -13.60 -58.03 -8.63
C LYS A 448 -13.33 -56.67 -9.29
N CYS A 449 -12.77 -55.70 -8.56
CA CYS A 449 -12.57 -54.32 -9.03
C CYS A 449 -13.84 -53.67 -9.59
N GLN A 450 -14.96 -54.03 -8.99
CA GLN A 450 -16.29 -53.64 -9.43
C GLN A 450 -16.66 -52.21 -9.02
N PHE A 451 -15.91 -51.61 -8.09
CA PHE A 451 -16.16 -50.26 -7.57
C PHE A 451 -15.12 -49.29 -8.11
N GLU A 452 -15.57 -48.11 -8.53
CA GLU A 452 -14.76 -47.02 -9.08
C GLU A 452 -14.60 -45.93 -8.00
N GLU A 453 -13.38 -45.53 -7.75
CA GLU A 453 -12.96 -44.46 -6.86
C GLU A 453 -12.90 -43.18 -7.71
N ASP A 454 -14.08 -42.70 -8.10
CA ASP A 454 -14.27 -41.44 -8.81
C ASP A 454 -14.01 -40.29 -7.83
N GLY A 455 -12.90 -39.56 -8.04
CA GLY A 455 -12.55 -38.16 -7.73
C GLY A 455 -13.15 -37.35 -6.56
N CYS A 456 -14.29 -37.71 -5.96
CA CYS A 456 -14.78 -37.23 -4.67
C CYS A 456 -15.73 -38.26 -4.03
N GLY A 457 -15.33 -38.84 -2.91
CA GLY A 457 -16.05 -39.91 -2.20
C GLY A 457 -15.08 -40.94 -1.63
N GLY A 458 -15.56 -41.94 -0.90
CA GLY A 458 -14.68 -43.02 -0.41
C GLY A 458 -15.28 -43.92 0.67
N HIS A 459 -14.68 -45.09 0.86
CA HIS A 459 -15.08 -46.05 1.88
C HIS A 459 -13.96 -46.21 2.91
N SER A 460 -14.25 -45.92 4.18
CA SER A 460 -13.28 -46.03 5.28
C SER A 460 -13.70 -47.10 6.26
N THR A 461 -12.84 -48.10 6.45
CA THR A 461 -12.91 -49.08 7.56
C THR A 461 -11.85 -48.82 8.64
N ASN A 462 -11.08 -47.73 8.48
CA ASN A 462 -9.99 -47.41 9.40
C ASN A 462 -10.54 -46.84 10.71
N THR A 463 -9.77 -47.00 11.79
CA THR A 463 -10.14 -46.47 13.12
C THR A 463 -10.10 -44.94 13.20
N SER A 464 -9.41 -44.27 12.27
CA SER A 464 -9.38 -42.82 12.10
C SER A 464 -9.09 -42.45 10.63
N GLY A 465 -9.44 -41.22 10.23
CA GLY A 465 -9.21 -40.72 8.87
C GLY A 465 -9.65 -39.26 8.72
N VAL A 466 -9.30 -38.66 7.58
CA VAL A 466 -9.72 -37.30 7.22
C VAL A 466 -10.41 -37.34 5.88
N ILE A 467 -11.61 -36.77 5.82
CA ILE A 467 -12.38 -36.59 4.60
C ILE A 467 -12.17 -35.16 4.13
N LYS A 468 -11.81 -34.97 2.86
CA LYS A 468 -11.69 -33.66 2.23
C LYS A 468 -12.47 -33.65 0.93
N TYR A 469 -13.21 -32.57 0.70
CA TYR A 469 -13.68 -32.24 -0.64
C TYR A 469 -12.46 -31.79 -1.47
N PRO A 470 -12.32 -32.16 -2.75
CA PRO A 470 -11.10 -31.87 -3.53
C PRO A 470 -10.80 -30.37 -3.63
N ASP A 471 -9.55 -29.99 -3.36
CA ASP A 471 -9.04 -28.62 -3.51
C ASP A 471 -8.56 -28.43 -4.97
N TRP A 472 -9.33 -27.65 -5.74
CA TRP A 472 -8.98 -27.03 -7.03
C TRP A 472 -8.05 -27.78 -8.02
N THR A 473 -8.65 -28.49 -8.96
CA THR A 473 -8.21 -28.45 -10.37
C THR A 473 -9.42 -28.17 -11.27
N TRP A 474 -9.42 -26.96 -11.83
CA TRP A 474 -10.37 -26.41 -12.78
C TRP A 474 -10.22 -27.17 -14.09
N TYR A 475 -11.09 -28.15 -14.39
CA TYR A 475 -11.56 -28.39 -15.78
C TYR A 475 -12.68 -29.45 -15.97
N HIS A 476 -13.09 -30.27 -14.99
CA HIS A 476 -14.04 -31.37 -15.32
C HIS A 476 -15.21 -31.66 -14.35
N PHE A 477 -15.63 -30.72 -13.50
CA PHE A 477 -16.80 -30.98 -12.65
C PHE A 477 -18.06 -30.29 -13.20
N GLY A 478 -18.96 -31.10 -13.78
CA GLY A 478 -20.29 -30.66 -14.21
C GLY A 478 -21.16 -30.19 -13.04
N ARG A 479 -22.12 -29.30 -13.31
CA ARG A 479 -23.13 -28.85 -12.32
C ARG A 479 -23.94 -30.07 -11.83
N ASN A 480 -24.37 -30.10 -10.55
CA ASN A 480 -25.11 -31.19 -9.87
C ASN A 480 -24.32 -32.49 -9.58
N LYS A 481 -23.16 -32.41 -8.92
CA LYS A 481 -22.45 -33.59 -8.40
C LYS A 481 -22.62 -33.73 -6.88
N SER A 482 -22.76 -34.96 -6.41
CA SER A 482 -22.83 -35.34 -4.99
C SER A 482 -21.71 -36.33 -4.71
N CYS A 483 -20.93 -36.08 -3.66
CA CYS A 483 -19.83 -36.94 -3.23
C CYS A 483 -20.28 -37.69 -1.96
N GLU A 484 -20.06 -39.01 -1.91
CA GLU A 484 -20.52 -39.87 -0.81
C GLU A 484 -19.34 -40.56 -0.13
N TRP A 485 -19.31 -40.52 1.20
CA TRP A 485 -18.34 -41.25 2.02
C TRP A 485 -19.07 -42.22 2.93
N THR A 486 -18.66 -43.49 2.89
CA THR A 486 -19.17 -44.54 3.78
C THR A 486 -18.11 -44.88 4.81
N ILE A 487 -18.44 -44.73 6.10
CA ILE A 487 -17.54 -45.10 7.21
C ILE A 487 -18.14 -46.34 7.87
N VAL A 488 -17.44 -47.46 7.79
CA VAL A 488 -17.90 -48.75 8.33
C VAL A 488 -17.06 -49.11 9.55
N VAL A 489 -17.74 -49.38 10.67
CA VAL A 489 -17.11 -49.84 11.90
C VAL A 489 -17.46 -51.31 12.10
N ASN A 490 -16.46 -52.17 11.92
CA ASN A 490 -16.62 -53.63 12.00
C ASN A 490 -16.68 -54.16 13.46
N GLU A 491 -16.49 -53.30 14.46
CA GLU A 491 -16.55 -53.64 15.88
C GLU A 491 -17.86 -53.16 16.52
N PRO A 492 -18.60 -54.02 17.26
CA PRO A 492 -19.82 -53.62 17.95
C PRO A 492 -19.54 -52.62 19.08
N ASN A 493 -20.51 -51.74 19.38
CA ASN A 493 -20.48 -50.74 20.46
C ASN A 493 -19.41 -49.64 20.36
N LYS A 494 -19.02 -49.24 19.15
CA LYS A 494 -18.13 -48.10 18.91
C LYS A 494 -18.93 -46.86 18.49
N ILE A 495 -18.41 -45.69 18.84
CA ILE A 495 -19.00 -44.39 18.46
C ILE A 495 -18.12 -43.78 17.36
N ILE A 496 -18.75 -43.34 16.27
CA ILE A 496 -18.07 -42.57 15.23
C ILE A 496 -18.11 -41.09 15.63
N GLN A 497 -16.94 -40.49 15.83
CA GLN A 497 -16.81 -39.07 16.08
C GLN A 497 -16.40 -38.33 14.81
N ILE A 498 -17.25 -37.43 14.32
CA ILE A 498 -16.99 -36.61 13.12
C ILE A 498 -16.76 -35.17 13.55
N THR A 499 -15.64 -34.57 13.11
CA THR A 499 -15.31 -33.17 13.40
C THR A 499 -14.96 -32.41 12.11
N PHE A 500 -15.53 -31.22 11.95
CA PHE A 500 -15.22 -30.34 10.81
C PHE A 500 -14.04 -29.42 11.14
N THR A 501 -12.88 -29.72 10.57
CA THR A 501 -11.63 -28.94 10.77
C THR A 501 -11.63 -27.65 9.94
N ASN A 502 -12.11 -27.70 8.71
CA ASN A 502 -12.38 -26.56 7.83
C ASN A 502 -13.73 -26.78 7.12
N PHE A 503 -14.61 -25.78 7.11
CA PHE A 503 -15.97 -25.90 6.56
C PHE A 503 -16.40 -24.56 5.95
N HIS A 504 -16.44 -24.52 4.62
CA HIS A 504 -16.78 -23.35 3.83
C HIS A 504 -17.49 -23.81 2.56
N LEU A 505 -18.80 -23.55 2.45
CA LEU A 505 -19.61 -23.94 1.30
C LEU A 505 -20.24 -22.69 0.64
N PRO A 506 -20.27 -22.62 -0.70
CA PRO A 506 -20.86 -21.48 -1.41
C PRO A 506 -22.36 -21.34 -1.13
N SER A 507 -22.81 -20.10 -0.91
CA SER A 507 -24.22 -19.76 -0.75
C SER A 507 -24.59 -18.51 -1.56
N SER A 508 -25.39 -18.68 -2.59
CA SER A 508 -25.96 -17.60 -3.39
C SER A 508 -27.04 -16.84 -2.62
N GLY A 509 -26.61 -15.90 -1.77
CA GLY A 509 -27.48 -14.91 -1.15
C GLY A 509 -27.38 -14.83 0.37
N VAL A 510 -27.51 -13.58 0.85
CA VAL A 510 -27.59 -13.10 2.25
C VAL A 510 -27.90 -14.19 3.27
N ASP A 511 -26.94 -14.46 4.16
CA ASP A 511 -27.04 -15.20 5.43
C ASP A 511 -28.25 -16.15 5.55
N SER A 512 -28.37 -17.10 4.63
CA SER A 512 -29.45 -18.07 4.67
C SER A 512 -29.10 -19.15 5.69
N VAL A 513 -29.60 -18.97 6.91
CA VAL A 513 -29.55 -19.93 8.04
C VAL A 513 -30.21 -21.29 7.70
N VAL A 514 -30.70 -21.51 6.49
CA VAL A 514 -31.43 -22.72 6.08
C VAL A 514 -30.74 -23.40 4.88
N CYS A 515 -30.21 -24.60 5.10
CA CYS A 515 -29.45 -25.39 4.11
C CYS A 515 -30.23 -25.85 2.86
N SER A 516 -31.54 -25.62 2.81
CA SER A 516 -32.38 -25.92 1.66
C SER A 516 -32.21 -24.94 0.50
N ARG A 517 -31.56 -23.79 0.73
CA ARG A 517 -31.31 -22.74 -0.27
C ARG A 517 -29.83 -22.53 -0.62
N ALA A 518 -28.93 -23.34 -0.04
CA ALA A 518 -27.50 -23.25 -0.29
C ALA A 518 -27.14 -23.93 -1.63
N ASP A 519 -26.10 -23.42 -2.30
CA ASP A 519 -25.61 -24.01 -3.56
C ASP A 519 -24.91 -25.37 -3.31
N ALA A 520 -24.49 -25.62 -2.07
CA ALA A 520 -23.93 -26.89 -1.61
C ALA A 520 -24.28 -27.16 -0.13
N ASN A 521 -24.43 -28.43 0.23
CA ASN A 521 -24.60 -28.90 1.60
C ASN A 521 -23.88 -30.24 1.83
N VAL A 522 -23.66 -30.59 3.10
CA VAL A 522 -23.15 -31.89 3.54
C VAL A 522 -24.24 -32.59 4.34
N THR A 523 -24.63 -33.80 3.95
CA THR A 523 -25.63 -34.61 4.66
C THR A 523 -24.98 -35.80 5.34
N LEU A 524 -25.26 -35.99 6.63
CA LEU A 524 -24.82 -37.17 7.39
C LEU A 524 -25.99 -38.13 7.56
N ARG A 525 -25.77 -39.41 7.28
CA ARG A 525 -26.77 -40.48 7.37
C ARG A 525 -26.22 -41.67 8.14
N ASP A 526 -27.10 -42.37 8.85
CA ASP A 526 -26.78 -43.56 9.61
C ASP A 526 -27.21 -44.81 8.84
N GLY A 527 -26.25 -45.41 8.12
CA GLY A 527 -26.44 -46.61 7.30
C GLY A 527 -25.48 -46.64 6.10
N ASP A 528 -25.73 -47.53 5.16
CA ASP A 528 -24.85 -47.84 4.02
C ASP A 528 -25.27 -47.20 2.70
N SER A 529 -26.23 -46.28 2.71
CA SER A 529 -26.75 -45.64 1.50
C SER A 529 -27.25 -44.22 1.69
N SER A 530 -27.37 -43.48 0.59
CA SER A 530 -28.00 -42.15 0.53
C SER A 530 -29.48 -42.11 0.94
N ASN A 531 -30.16 -43.25 1.05
CA ASN A 531 -31.54 -43.36 1.53
C ASN A 531 -31.63 -43.66 3.04
N SER A 532 -30.50 -43.88 3.70
CA SER A 532 -30.46 -44.21 5.12
C SER A 532 -30.92 -43.05 6.00
N PRO A 533 -31.38 -43.34 7.24
CA PRO A 533 -31.85 -42.33 8.20
C PRO A 533 -30.95 -41.10 8.28
N LEU A 534 -31.54 -39.93 8.11
CA LEU A 534 -30.82 -38.66 8.14
C LEU A 534 -30.45 -38.32 9.59
N VAL A 535 -29.17 -38.10 9.84
CA VAL A 535 -28.64 -37.63 11.12
C VAL A 535 -28.60 -36.11 11.15
N GLY A 536 -28.17 -35.46 10.07
CA GLY A 536 -28.08 -34.00 10.00
C GLY A 536 -27.68 -33.46 8.62
N VAL A 537 -27.93 -32.16 8.40
CA VAL A 537 -27.55 -31.42 7.19
C VAL A 537 -26.77 -30.17 7.60
N TYR A 538 -25.63 -29.93 6.95
CA TYR A 538 -24.70 -28.85 7.29
C TYR A 538 -24.40 -27.99 6.05
N CYS A 539 -24.36 -26.66 6.19
CA CYS A 539 -24.08 -25.69 5.13
C CYS A 539 -23.43 -24.42 5.69
N GLY A 540 -22.87 -23.54 4.84
CA GLY A 540 -22.31 -22.24 5.24
C GLY A 540 -20.84 -22.23 5.70
N HIS A 541 -20.49 -21.29 6.58
CA HIS A 541 -19.14 -21.06 7.10
C HIS A 541 -19.04 -21.46 8.57
N ARG A 542 -17.82 -21.72 9.05
CA ARG A 542 -17.54 -22.08 10.45
C ARG A 542 -18.20 -21.08 11.42
N GLY A 543 -19.29 -21.51 12.07
CA GLY A 543 -20.11 -20.67 12.98
C GLY A 543 -21.60 -20.60 12.63
N SER A 544 -22.02 -21.06 11.43
CA SER A 544 -23.44 -21.22 11.08
C SER A 544 -23.95 -22.62 11.43
N SER A 545 -24.34 -22.80 12.69
CA SER A 545 -25.21 -23.90 13.10
C SER A 545 -26.66 -23.43 13.04
N SER A 546 -27.50 -24.11 12.27
CA SER A 546 -28.95 -24.10 12.46
C SER A 546 -29.37 -25.41 13.08
#